data_AF-A0A9N9RN60-F1
#
_entry.id   AF-A0A9N9RN60-F1
#
_cell.length_a   1.000
_cell.length_b   1.000
_cell.length_c   1.000
_cell.angle_alpha   90.00
_cell.angle_beta   90.00
_cell.angle_gamma   90.00
#
_symmetry.space_group_name_H-M   'P 1'
#
loop_
_entity.id
_entity.type
_entity.pdbx_description
1 polymer ?
#
loop_
_entity_poly.entity_id
_entity_poly.type
_entity_poly.pdbx_seq_one_letter_code
_entity_poly.pdbx_strand_id
1 'polypeptide(L)'
;MGKIKKINPVKKSSKLEQSFSKKDKVKKVSKISTPISKINRKVISKKEKLKIKKQKVLDGIKSTKTKFEEEKARKKREKTAIIGDLRPLLDSLPSLDELMTIRDNSKASSMQHQKNVVRKPKNRFEKKKILINEKTEKFLDRFDHMQKLWKDPEFQNNPRQMLAERIRRSRNENEMEN
;
A
#
# COMPACT_ATOMS: atom_id res chain seq x y z
N MET A 1 -56.56 1.17 -3.68
CA MET A 1 -56.23 0.26 -2.56
C MET A 1 -54.79 -0.23 -2.72
N GLY A 2 -53.80 0.53 -2.26
CA GLY A 2 -52.37 0.17 -2.33
C GLY A 2 -51.78 0.08 -0.93
N LYS A 3 -51.31 -1.11 -0.51
CA LYS A 3 -50.80 -1.37 0.84
C LYS A 3 -49.37 -0.86 0.97
N ILE A 4 -49.15 0.16 1.81
CA ILE A 4 -47.83 0.67 2.20
C ILE A 4 -47.22 -0.30 3.22
N LYS A 5 -46.08 -0.91 2.90
CA LYS A 5 -45.32 -1.76 3.85
C LYS A 5 -44.62 -0.86 4.89
N LYS A 6 -45.07 -0.94 6.13
CA LYS A 6 -44.42 -0.34 7.31
C LYS A 6 -43.18 -1.18 7.67
N ILE A 7 -42.01 -0.56 7.71
CA ILE A 7 -40.79 -1.15 8.24
C ILE A 7 -40.63 -0.62 9.67
N ASN A 8 -40.79 -1.51 10.65
CA ASN A 8 -40.50 -1.21 12.05
C ASN A 8 -38.99 -1.33 12.31
N PRO A 9 -38.36 -0.42 13.09
CA PRO A 9 -37.01 -0.63 13.61
C PRO A 9 -37.06 -1.54 14.85
N VAL A 10 -36.01 -1.53 15.68
CA VAL A 10 -35.82 -2.29 16.94
C VAL A 10 -35.19 -3.68 16.67
N LYS A 11 -34.02 -4.06 17.21
CA LYS A 11 -33.58 -3.96 18.61
C LYS A 11 -32.06 -3.83 18.78
N LYS A 12 -31.67 -2.85 19.61
CA LYS A 12 -30.46 -2.90 20.44
C LYS A 12 -30.68 -3.93 21.55
N SER A 13 -29.67 -4.76 21.79
CA SER A 13 -29.34 -5.40 23.07
C SER A 13 -27.82 -5.22 23.21
N SER A 14 -27.18 -4.64 24.22
CA SER A 14 -27.36 -4.49 25.67
C SER A 14 -27.36 -5.79 26.46
N LYS A 15 -26.16 -6.29 26.79
CA LYS A 15 -25.71 -6.72 28.14
C LYS A 15 -24.32 -7.41 27.97
N LEU A 16 -23.36 -7.41 28.89
CA LEU A 16 -23.07 -6.76 30.17
C LEU A 16 -21.81 -7.47 30.70
N GLU A 17 -20.79 -6.69 31.10
CA GLU A 17 -19.88 -6.89 32.24
C GLU A 17 -19.16 -8.23 32.47
N GLN A 18 -18.11 -8.37 33.28
CA GLN A 18 -17.10 -7.56 33.96
C GLN A 18 -16.08 -8.62 34.44
N SER A 19 -14.79 -8.31 34.49
CA SER A 19 -13.97 -8.78 35.61
C SER A 19 -12.73 -7.89 35.76
N PHE A 20 -12.36 -7.68 37.03
CA PHE A 20 -11.56 -6.59 37.55
C PHE A 20 -10.08 -6.95 37.78
N SER A 21 -9.26 -5.89 37.78
CA SER A 21 -8.03 -5.69 38.59
C SER A 21 -6.76 -6.41 38.11
N LYS A 22 -5.54 -5.84 38.12
CA LYS A 22 -4.92 -4.90 39.08
C LYS A 22 -3.85 -4.02 38.39
N LYS A 23 -3.80 -2.76 38.85
CA LYS A 23 -2.64 -1.87 39.07
C LYS A 23 -1.38 -2.07 38.20
N ASP A 24 -1.07 -1.05 37.40
CA ASP A 24 0.27 -0.47 37.34
C ASP A 24 0.17 1.03 37.00
N LYS A 25 0.53 1.86 37.99
CA LYS A 25 0.85 3.27 37.76
C LYS A 25 2.20 3.30 37.05
N VAL A 26 2.36 4.06 35.96
CA VAL A 26 3.55 4.89 35.67
C VAL A 26 3.44 5.58 34.30
N LYS A 27 3.57 6.92 34.36
CA LYS A 27 4.01 7.90 33.33
C LYS A 27 3.11 8.16 32.11
N LYS A 28 2.38 9.28 32.19
CA LYS A 28 1.99 10.11 31.04
C LYS A 28 3.25 10.48 30.25
N VAL A 29 3.51 9.81 29.14
CA VAL A 29 4.52 10.25 28.17
C VAL A 29 3.81 11.03 27.07
N SER A 30 4.22 12.28 27.00
CA SER A 30 3.84 13.33 26.07
C SER A 30 3.65 12.85 24.62
N LYS A 31 2.56 13.32 24.00
CA LYS A 31 2.32 13.26 22.56
C LYS A 31 3.53 13.87 21.83
N ILE A 32 4.37 13.03 21.23
CA ILE A 32 5.45 13.48 20.34
C ILE A 32 4.79 13.95 19.04
N SER A 33 4.62 15.25 18.90
CA SER A 33 4.20 15.89 17.65
C SER A 33 5.37 15.86 16.67
N THR A 34 5.16 15.30 15.48
CA THR A 34 6.10 15.38 14.37
C THR A 34 6.41 16.85 14.01
N PRO A 35 7.65 17.17 13.56
CA PRO A 35 8.16 18.55 13.44
C PRO A 35 7.58 19.35 12.26
N ILE A 36 6.59 18.82 11.54
CA ILE A 36 5.87 19.55 10.46
C ILE A 36 4.60 20.24 10.99
N SER A 37 4.17 19.94 12.22
CA SER A 37 2.95 20.50 12.81
C SER A 37 3.11 21.87 13.50
N LYS A 38 4.30 22.46 13.43
CA LYS A 38 4.63 23.79 13.96
C LYS A 38 4.68 24.88 12.88
N ILE A 39 3.96 24.72 11.77
CA ILE A 39 3.61 25.87 10.95
C ILE A 39 2.62 26.67 11.78
N ASN A 40 3.09 27.79 12.32
CA ASN A 40 2.35 28.85 13.00
C ASN A 40 0.84 28.66 12.90
N ARG A 41 0.23 28.08 13.95
CA ARG A 41 -1.22 28.12 14.11
C ARG A 41 -1.57 29.57 14.43
N LYS A 42 -1.50 30.45 13.42
CA LYS A 42 -2.14 31.76 13.47
C LYS A 42 -3.55 31.49 13.98
N VAL A 43 -3.99 32.25 14.97
CA VAL A 43 -5.35 32.16 15.49
C VAL A 43 -6.27 32.64 14.38
N ILE A 44 -6.59 31.72 13.47
CA ILE A 44 -7.46 31.97 12.32
C ILE A 44 -8.87 32.16 12.86
N SER A 45 -9.47 33.29 12.47
CA SER A 45 -10.84 33.61 12.83
C SER A 45 -11.80 32.55 12.28
N LYS A 46 -12.99 32.42 12.88
CA LYS A 46 -14.04 31.50 12.37
C LYS A 46 -14.36 31.76 10.89
N LYS A 47 -14.32 33.03 10.46
CA LYS A 47 -14.54 33.46 9.07
C LYS A 47 -13.46 32.92 8.13
N GLU A 48 -12.18 33.00 8.52
CA GLU A 48 -11.06 32.49 7.71
C GLU A 48 -11.07 30.95 7.60
N LYS A 49 -11.39 30.26 8.70
CA LYS A 49 -11.56 28.79 8.70
C LYS A 49 -12.63 28.36 7.69
N LEU A 50 -13.74 29.08 7.62
CA LEU A 50 -14.81 28.78 6.68
C LEU A 50 -14.37 29.01 5.23
N LYS A 51 -13.65 30.12 4.95
CA LYS A 51 -13.07 30.39 3.63
C LYS A 51 -12.11 29.27 3.20
N ILE A 52 -11.20 28.85 4.08
CA ILE A 52 -10.26 27.75 3.80
C ILE A 52 -11.01 26.44 3.52
N LYS A 53 -12.07 26.14 4.28
CA LYS A 53 -12.87 24.93 4.05
C LYS A 53 -13.55 24.98 2.68
N LYS A 54 -14.18 26.11 2.33
CA LYS A 54 -14.80 26.32 1.01
C LYS A 54 -13.77 26.19 -0.11
N GLN A 55 -12.60 26.81 0.07
CA GLN A 55 -11.52 26.75 -0.91
C GLN A 55 -11.02 25.33 -1.12
N LYS A 56 -10.75 24.58 -0.04
CA LYS A 56 -10.35 23.17 -0.13
C LYS A 56 -11.36 22.30 -0.86
N VAL A 57 -12.66 22.53 -0.64
CA VAL A 57 -13.73 21.81 -1.35
C VAL A 57 -13.72 22.19 -2.83
N LEU A 58 -13.62 23.48 -3.15
CA LEU A 58 -13.52 23.96 -4.53
C LEU A 58 -12.29 23.40 -5.25
N ASP A 59 -11.13 23.42 -4.60
CA ASP A 59 -9.88 22.87 -5.13
C ASP A 59 -10.01 21.36 -5.36
N GLY A 60 -10.67 20.64 -4.43
CA GLY A 60 -11.03 19.23 -4.62
C GLY A 60 -11.86 19.00 -5.88
N ILE A 61 -12.92 19.78 -6.08
CA ILE A 61 -13.79 19.68 -7.28
C ILE A 61 -13.01 20.04 -8.55
N LYS A 62 -12.16 21.07 -8.52
CA LYS A 62 -11.31 21.43 -9.67
C LYS A 62 -10.34 20.30 -10.02
N SER A 63 -9.73 19.68 -9.01
CA SER A 63 -8.79 18.56 -9.20
C SER A 63 -9.47 17.31 -9.78
N THR A 64 -10.73 17.06 -9.46
CA THR A 64 -11.47 15.92 -10.05
C THR A 64 -11.93 16.22 -11.47
N LYS A 65 -12.35 17.46 -11.75
CA LYS A 65 -12.72 17.90 -13.11
C LYS A 65 -11.56 17.83 -14.08
N THR A 66 -10.40 18.38 -13.70
CA THR A 66 -9.17 18.32 -14.52
C THR A 66 -8.78 16.89 -14.86
N LYS A 67 -8.72 15.99 -13.87
CA LYS A 67 -8.46 14.56 -14.11
C LYS A 67 -9.48 13.90 -15.03
N PHE A 68 -10.76 14.23 -14.90
CA PHE A 68 -11.80 13.68 -15.76
C PHE A 68 -11.67 14.18 -17.21
N GLU A 69 -11.36 15.46 -17.39
CA GLU A 69 -11.10 16.07 -18.70
C GLU A 69 -9.85 15.47 -19.36
N GLU A 70 -8.77 15.28 -18.59
CA GLU A 70 -7.54 14.61 -19.01
C GLU A 70 -7.82 13.17 -19.47
N GLU A 71 -8.57 12.39 -18.70
CA GLU A 71 -8.92 11.01 -19.03
C GLU A 71 -9.81 10.94 -20.29
N LYS A 72 -10.75 11.88 -20.45
CA LYS A 72 -11.57 11.99 -21.66
C LYS A 72 -10.71 12.35 -22.87
N ALA A 73 -9.75 13.25 -22.71
CA ALA A 73 -8.81 13.61 -23.77
C ALA A 73 -7.89 12.44 -24.14
N ARG A 74 -7.36 11.73 -23.14
CA ARG A 74 -6.56 10.51 -23.31
C ARG A 74 -7.30 9.46 -24.14
N LYS A 75 -8.53 9.11 -23.77
CA LYS A 75 -9.37 8.15 -24.53
C LYS A 75 -9.61 8.58 -25.97
N LYS A 76 -9.70 9.88 -26.25
CA LYS A 76 -9.83 10.38 -27.63
C LYS A 76 -8.52 10.21 -28.42
N ARG A 77 -7.37 10.48 -27.80
CA ARG A 77 -6.04 10.33 -28.41
C ARG A 77 -5.71 8.85 -28.65
N GLU A 78 -5.98 7.98 -27.69
CA GLU A 78 -5.80 6.52 -27.82
C GLU A 78 -6.61 5.95 -28.99
N LYS A 79 -7.78 6.51 -29.29
CA LYS A 79 -8.61 6.11 -30.45
C LYS A 79 -8.09 6.60 -31.80
N THR A 80 -7.04 7.44 -31.84
CA THR A 80 -6.47 7.86 -33.11
C THR A 80 -5.71 6.69 -33.75
N ALA A 81 -6.24 6.18 -34.87
CA ALA A 81 -5.81 4.89 -35.44
C ALA A 81 -4.33 4.84 -35.85
N ILE A 82 -3.74 5.98 -36.21
CA ILE A 82 -2.41 6.02 -36.82
C ILE A 82 -1.30 6.16 -35.77
N ILE A 83 -1.55 6.83 -34.63
CA ILE A 83 -0.46 7.27 -33.74
C ILE A 83 -0.75 7.09 -32.24
N GLY A 84 -1.99 6.79 -31.82
CA GLY A 84 -2.32 6.58 -30.40
C GLY A 84 -2.10 7.82 -29.52
N ASP A 85 -1.88 7.64 -28.21
CA ASP A 85 -1.62 8.76 -27.29
C ASP A 85 -0.15 9.19 -27.29
N LEU A 86 0.13 10.35 -27.87
CA LEU A 86 1.46 10.96 -27.92
C LEU A 86 1.86 11.71 -26.66
N ARG A 87 0.93 11.95 -25.71
CA ARG A 87 1.24 12.75 -24.53
C ARG A 87 2.38 12.22 -23.67
N PRO A 88 2.57 10.89 -23.49
CA PRO A 88 3.70 10.34 -22.76
C PRO A 88 5.07 10.74 -23.33
N LEU A 89 5.18 11.01 -24.64
CA LEU A 89 6.43 11.46 -25.26
C LEU A 89 6.77 12.91 -24.93
N LEU A 90 5.75 13.73 -24.67
CA LEU A 90 5.95 15.13 -24.25
C LEU A 90 6.19 15.21 -22.75
N ASP A 91 5.45 14.43 -21.97
CA ASP A 91 5.57 14.41 -20.50
C ASP A 91 6.87 13.73 -20.04
N SER A 92 7.50 12.89 -20.89
CA SER A 92 8.82 12.30 -20.60
C SER A 92 9.97 13.29 -20.73
N LEU A 93 9.73 14.48 -21.30
CA LEU A 93 10.73 15.53 -21.38
C LEU A 93 10.77 16.34 -20.07
N PRO A 94 11.97 16.60 -19.53
CA PRO A 94 12.11 17.48 -18.38
C PRO A 94 11.63 18.88 -18.73
N SER A 95 10.99 19.56 -17.78
CA SER A 95 10.60 20.96 -17.96
C SER A 95 11.85 21.86 -18.07
N LEU A 96 11.70 23.02 -18.71
CA LEU A 96 12.84 23.95 -18.84
C LEU A 96 13.37 24.39 -17.47
N ASP A 97 12.48 24.59 -16.50
CA ASP A 97 12.86 24.91 -15.12
C ASP A 97 13.65 23.77 -14.49
N GLU A 98 13.23 22.51 -14.68
CA GLU A 98 14.00 21.35 -14.26
C GLU A 98 15.38 21.33 -14.92
N LEU A 99 15.47 21.59 -16.22
CA LEU A 99 16.76 21.68 -16.92
C LEU A 99 17.65 22.80 -16.38
N MET A 100 17.10 23.96 -16.04
CA MET A 100 17.86 25.06 -15.43
C MET A 100 18.33 24.67 -14.04
N THR A 101 17.48 24.05 -13.21
CA THR A 101 17.91 23.53 -11.91
C THR A 101 18.96 22.43 -12.02
N ILE A 102 18.85 21.53 -13.02
CA ILE A 102 19.83 20.48 -13.29
C ILE A 102 21.15 21.13 -13.74
N ARG A 103 21.11 22.15 -14.60
CA ARG A 103 22.29 22.90 -15.03
C ARG A 103 22.98 23.56 -13.84
N ASP A 104 22.23 24.19 -12.96
CA ASP A 104 22.77 24.84 -11.76
C ASP A 104 23.30 23.83 -10.73
N ASN A 105 22.63 22.67 -10.60
CA ASN A 105 23.01 21.57 -9.70
C ASN A 105 24.05 20.59 -10.28
N SER A 106 24.33 20.65 -11.58
CA SER A 106 25.29 19.77 -12.28
C SER A 106 26.74 19.99 -11.83
N LYS A 107 27.01 21.09 -11.11
CA LYS A 107 28.28 21.30 -10.40
C LYS A 107 28.38 20.55 -9.07
N ALA A 108 27.30 19.93 -8.57
CA ALA A 108 27.25 19.44 -7.19
C ALA A 108 26.75 17.99 -6.98
N SER A 109 26.23 17.27 -7.98
CA SER A 109 25.85 15.86 -7.73
C SER A 109 25.95 14.95 -8.95
N SER A 110 27.08 14.26 -9.05
CA SER A 110 27.14 12.93 -9.64
C SER A 110 26.05 12.04 -9.01
N MET A 111 25.34 11.34 -9.88
CA MET A 111 24.21 10.45 -9.60
C MET A 111 24.35 9.66 -8.29
N GLN A 112 23.61 10.06 -7.25
CA GLN A 112 23.33 9.14 -6.14
C GLN A 112 22.32 8.11 -6.63
N HIS A 113 22.85 7.00 -7.18
CA HIS A 113 22.13 5.73 -7.21
C HIS A 113 21.64 5.46 -5.79
N GLN A 114 20.31 5.53 -5.60
CA GLN A 114 19.69 5.19 -4.33
C GLN A 114 19.94 3.71 -4.09
N LYS A 115 21.00 3.39 -3.34
CA LYS A 115 21.23 2.05 -2.82
C LYS A 115 19.95 1.65 -2.08
N ASN A 116 19.34 0.54 -2.50
CA ASN A 116 18.17 -0.06 -1.87
C ASN A 116 18.53 -0.52 -0.46
N VAL A 117 18.61 0.42 0.49
CA VAL A 117 18.70 0.09 1.90
C VAL A 117 17.35 -0.49 2.29
N VAL A 118 17.31 -1.79 2.59
CA VAL A 118 16.10 -2.46 3.07
C VAL A 118 15.61 -1.75 4.32
N ARG A 119 14.61 -0.88 4.17
CA ARG A 119 14.06 -0.09 5.27
C ARG A 119 13.15 -1.00 6.10
N LYS A 120 13.43 -1.10 7.39
CA LYS A 120 12.53 -1.78 8.34
C LYS A 120 11.13 -1.15 8.25
N PRO A 121 10.06 -1.96 8.22
CA PRO A 121 8.70 -1.44 8.09
C PRO A 121 8.34 -0.58 9.30
N LYS A 122 7.86 0.62 9.03
CA LYS A 122 7.63 1.67 10.05
C LYS A 122 6.27 1.50 10.71
N ASN A 123 5.27 1.01 9.98
CA ASN A 123 3.87 0.94 10.41
C ASN A 123 3.33 -0.50 10.54
N ARG A 124 2.34 -0.72 11.40
CA ARG A 124 1.65 -2.03 11.55
C ARG A 124 1.05 -2.51 10.22
N PHE A 125 0.52 -1.60 9.41
CA PHE A 125 -0.03 -1.92 8.10
C PHE A 125 1.03 -2.38 7.10
N GLU A 126 2.22 -1.77 7.10
CA GLU A 126 3.35 -2.19 6.25
C GLU A 126 3.84 -3.58 6.65
N LYS A 127 3.96 -3.84 7.97
CA LYS A 127 4.28 -5.18 8.48
C LYS A 127 3.25 -6.23 8.03
N LYS A 128 1.95 -5.89 8.09
CA LYS A 128 0.88 -6.79 7.62
C LYS A 128 0.98 -7.05 6.12
N LYS A 129 1.29 -6.04 5.30
CA LYS A 129 1.49 -6.20 3.85
C LYS A 129 2.67 -7.12 3.54
N ILE A 130 3.82 -6.88 4.18
CA ILE A 130 5.01 -7.73 4.02
C ILE A 130 4.68 -9.17 4.40
N LEU A 131 4.03 -9.39 5.55
CA LEU A 131 3.63 -10.74 5.98
C LEU A 131 2.67 -11.42 4.99
N ILE A 132 1.72 -10.68 4.41
CA ILE A 132 0.82 -11.23 3.39
C ILE A 132 1.63 -11.64 2.16
N ASN A 133 2.52 -10.78 1.69
CA ASN A 133 3.37 -11.06 0.54
C ASN A 133 4.29 -12.25 0.81
N GLU A 134 4.95 -12.33 1.96
CA GLU A 134 5.77 -13.49 2.34
C GLU A 134 4.95 -14.79 2.36
N LYS A 135 3.68 -14.74 2.78
CA LYS A 135 2.79 -15.90 2.75
C LYS A 135 2.38 -16.28 1.33
N THR A 136 2.15 -15.30 0.45
CA THR A 136 1.83 -15.57 -0.96
C THR A 136 3.03 -16.15 -1.69
N GLU A 137 4.23 -15.59 -1.50
CA GLU A 137 5.47 -16.11 -2.09
C GLU A 137 5.71 -17.56 -1.65
N LYS A 138 5.68 -17.83 -0.33
CA LYS A 138 5.83 -19.21 0.18
C LYS A 138 4.75 -20.16 -0.35
N PHE A 139 3.55 -19.66 -0.66
CA PHE A 139 2.49 -20.48 -1.25
C PHE A 139 2.79 -20.79 -2.71
N LEU A 140 3.21 -19.80 -3.50
CA LEU A 140 3.62 -19.97 -4.89
C LEU A 140 4.81 -20.92 -5.00
N ASP A 141 5.82 -20.78 -4.15
CA ASP A 141 6.97 -21.71 -4.09
C ASP A 141 6.53 -23.16 -3.85
N ARG A 142 5.61 -23.37 -2.90
CA ARG A 142 5.04 -24.71 -2.64
C ARG A 142 4.24 -25.22 -3.83
N PHE A 143 3.46 -24.35 -4.46
CA PHE A 143 2.67 -24.70 -5.63
C PHE A 143 3.56 -25.11 -6.80
N ASP A 144 4.58 -24.32 -7.12
CA ASP A 144 5.55 -24.63 -8.17
C ASP A 144 6.33 -25.90 -7.88
N HIS A 145 6.72 -26.12 -6.62
CA HIS A 145 7.35 -27.36 -6.20
C HIS A 145 6.41 -28.56 -6.39
N MET A 146 5.13 -28.44 -6.03
CA MET A 146 4.13 -29.49 -6.26
C MET A 146 3.90 -29.76 -7.75
N GLN A 147 3.82 -28.70 -8.57
CA GLN A 147 3.70 -28.84 -10.02
C GLN A 147 4.90 -29.55 -10.64
N LYS A 148 6.11 -29.31 -10.13
CA LYS A 148 7.32 -30.04 -10.53
C LYS A 148 7.24 -31.51 -10.11
N LEU A 149 6.91 -31.78 -8.84
CA LEU A 149 6.76 -33.16 -8.32
C LEU A 149 5.74 -33.99 -9.11
N TRP A 150 4.62 -33.41 -9.53
CA TRP A 150 3.63 -34.12 -10.35
C TRP A 150 4.14 -34.50 -11.74
N LYS A 151 5.17 -33.81 -12.24
CA LYS A 151 5.82 -34.11 -13.53
C LYS A 151 6.95 -35.14 -13.38
N ASP A 152 7.40 -35.42 -12.15
CA ASP A 152 8.49 -36.36 -11.91
C ASP A 152 7.99 -37.81 -12.01
N PRO A 153 8.58 -38.66 -12.88
CA PRO A 153 8.13 -40.03 -13.08
C PRO A 153 8.33 -40.91 -11.83
N GLU A 154 9.39 -40.66 -11.05
CA GLU A 154 9.66 -41.34 -9.77
C GLU A 154 8.51 -41.15 -8.76
N PHE A 155 7.94 -39.95 -8.73
CA PHE A 155 6.81 -39.62 -7.86
C PHE A 155 5.52 -40.30 -8.33
N GLN A 156 5.29 -40.38 -9.64
CA GLN A 156 4.11 -41.05 -10.21
C GLN A 156 4.13 -42.56 -9.95
N ASN A 157 5.31 -43.19 -10.08
CA ASN A 157 5.47 -44.63 -9.90
C ASN A 157 5.37 -45.03 -8.42
N ASN A 158 6.07 -44.34 -7.52
CA ASN A 158 6.19 -44.73 -6.10
C ASN A 158 6.20 -43.52 -5.14
N PRO A 159 5.06 -42.81 -4.96
CA PRO A 159 5.02 -41.57 -4.17
C PRO A 159 5.37 -41.80 -2.70
N ARG A 160 4.99 -42.95 -2.13
CA ARG A 160 5.23 -43.27 -0.72
C ARG A 160 6.71 -43.44 -0.40
N GLN A 161 7.48 -44.08 -1.29
CA GLN A 161 8.91 -44.28 -1.10
C GLN A 161 9.67 -42.97 -1.27
N MET A 162 9.33 -42.18 -2.30
CA MET A 162 9.94 -40.86 -2.52
C MET A 162 9.73 -39.93 -1.32
N LEU A 163 8.51 -39.89 -0.77
CA LEU A 163 8.21 -39.11 0.43
C LEU A 163 8.97 -39.62 1.67
N ALA A 164 9.10 -40.94 1.83
CA ALA A 164 9.87 -41.53 2.94
C ALA A 164 11.35 -41.14 2.87
N GLU A 165 11.95 -41.20 1.68
CA GLU A 165 13.34 -40.77 1.44
C GLU A 165 13.50 -39.26 1.65
N ARG A 166 12.53 -38.44 1.23
CA ARG A 166 12.56 -37.00 1.48
C ARG A 166 12.52 -36.68 2.97
N ILE A 167 11.69 -37.37 3.75
CA ILE A 167 11.63 -37.21 5.21
C ILE A 167 12.94 -37.63 5.86
N ARG A 168 13.53 -38.76 5.43
CA ARG A 168 14.86 -39.21 5.91
C ARG A 168 15.94 -38.18 5.63
N ARG A 169 16.04 -37.67 4.40
CA ARG A 169 16.99 -36.61 4.04
C ARG A 169 16.79 -35.34 4.86
N SER A 170 15.54 -34.90 5.04
CA SER A 170 15.27 -33.69 5.83
C SER A 170 15.69 -33.82 7.29
N ARG A 171 15.61 -35.02 7.88
CA ARG A 171 16.09 -35.24 9.26
C ARG A 171 17.60 -35.13 9.33
N ASN A 172 18.29 -35.76 8.39
CA ASN A 172 19.76 -35.71 8.29
C ASN A 172 20.25 -34.26 8.06
N GLU A 173 19.57 -33.48 7.22
CA GLU A 173 19.92 -32.06 6.98
C GLU A 173 19.82 -31.22 8.27
N ASN A 174 18.76 -31.41 9.08
CA ASN A 174 18.59 -30.71 10.35
C ASN A 174 19.61 -31.13 11.43
N GLU A 175 20.16 -32.35 11.33
CA GLU A 175 21.20 -32.84 12.23
C GLU A 175 22.58 -32.27 11.90
N MET A 176 22.82 -31.87 10.65
CA MET A 176 24.10 -31.29 10.20
C MET A 176 24.21 -29.77 10.39
N GLU A 177 23.08 -29.07 10.56
CA GLU A 177 23.04 -27.62 10.84
C GLU A 177 23.16 -27.26 12.33
N ASN A 178 23.16 -28.26 13.23
CA ASN A 178 23.36 -28.11 14.68
C ASN A 178 24.76 -28.57 15.10
#